data_AF-F6ZPE6-F1
#
_entry.id   AF-F6ZPE6-F1
#
_cell.length_a   1.000
_cell.length_b   1.000
_cell.length_c   1.000
_cell.angle_alpha   90.00
_cell.angle_beta   90.00
_cell.angle_gamma   90.00
#
_symmetry.space_group_name_H-M   'P 1'
#
loop_
_entity.id
_entity.type
_entity.pdbx_description
1 polymer ?
#
loop_
_entity_poly.entity_id
_entity_poly.type
_entity_poly.pdbx_seq_one_letter_code
_entity_poly.pdbx_strand_id
1 'polypeptide(L)'
;MGEEKLLPGMEFNNEQMFFLGYANVRCGHYKTERAQYDIKADVHSPGKFRILGPLINFEKFASVFNCPAGSKMVKQADAEKCIIW
;
A
#
# COMPACT_ATOMS: atom_id res chain seq x y z
N MET A 1 11.61 -21.26 -13.19
CA MET A 1 10.24 -20.76 -12.93
C MET A 1 9.85 -19.95 -14.15
N GLY A 2 8.72 -20.24 -14.79
CA GLY A 2 8.25 -19.49 -15.96
C GLY A 2 7.52 -18.21 -15.55
N GLU A 3 7.33 -17.27 -16.48
CA GLU A 3 6.51 -16.10 -16.23
C GLU A 3 5.04 -16.50 -16.03
N GLU A 4 4.43 -15.97 -14.97
CA GLU A 4 3.01 -16.14 -14.73
C GLU A 4 2.20 -15.38 -15.79
N LYS A 5 1.12 -16.00 -16.29
CA LYS A 5 0.25 -15.34 -17.27
C LYS A 5 -0.50 -14.17 -16.63
N LEU A 6 -0.65 -13.09 -17.39
CA LEU A 6 -1.47 -11.95 -16.97
C LEU A 6 -2.94 -12.35 -16.80
N LEU A 7 -3.62 -11.68 -15.88
CA LEU A 7 -5.03 -11.91 -15.64
C LEU A 7 -5.88 -11.35 -16.80
N PRO A 8 -6.82 -12.15 -17.34
CA PRO A 8 -7.67 -11.70 -18.44
C PRO A 8 -8.56 -10.53 -18.00
N GLY A 9 -8.66 -9.49 -18.82
CA GLY A 9 -9.51 -8.32 -18.57
C GLY A 9 -8.93 -7.28 -17.59
N MET A 10 -7.66 -7.42 -17.19
CA MET A 10 -6.97 -6.45 -16.33
C MET A 10 -5.80 -5.83 -17.09
N GLU A 11 -5.61 -4.51 -16.94
CA GLU A 11 -4.53 -3.76 -17.60
C GLU A 11 -3.22 -3.72 -16.79
N PHE A 12 -3.09 -4.56 -15.76
CA PHE A 12 -1.99 -4.56 -14.82
C PHE A 12 -1.09 -5.79 -14.99
N ASN A 13 0.21 -5.59 -14.87
CA ASN A 13 1.16 -6.71 -14.82
C ASN A 13 1.12 -7.43 -13.46
N ASN A 14 1.78 -8.59 -13.34
CA ASN A 14 1.72 -9.40 -12.11
C ASN A 14 2.29 -8.68 -10.88
N GLU A 15 3.34 -7.85 -11.03
CA GLU A 15 3.89 -7.06 -9.92
C GLU A 15 2.91 -5.98 -9.46
N GLN A 16 2.23 -5.30 -10.38
CA GLN A 16 1.17 -4.34 -10.07
C GLN A 16 -0.02 -5.03 -9.41
N MET A 17 -0.41 -6.20 -9.92
CA MET A 17 -1.49 -7.01 -9.36
C MET A 17 -1.20 -7.49 -7.95
N PHE A 18 0.06 -7.80 -7.60
CA PHE A 18 0.45 -8.10 -6.23
C PHE A 18 0.09 -6.96 -5.27
N PHE A 19 0.48 -5.73 -5.60
CA PHE A 19 0.19 -4.57 -4.75
C PHE A 19 -1.29 -4.21 -4.72
N LEU A 20 -2.00 -4.36 -5.85
CA LEU A 20 -3.46 -4.20 -5.89
C LEU A 20 -4.15 -5.23 -5.00
N GLY A 21 -3.72 -6.50 -5.04
CA GLY A 21 -4.20 -7.56 -4.16
C GLY A 21 -3.93 -7.25 -2.69
N TYR A 22 -2.69 -6.84 -2.36
CA TYR A 22 -2.29 -6.40 -1.02
C TYR A 22 -3.19 -5.28 -0.48
N ALA A 23 -3.45 -4.25 -1.30
CA ALA A 23 -4.31 -3.14 -0.94
C ALA A 23 -5.78 -3.56 -0.76
N ASN A 24 -6.29 -4.39 -1.66
CA ASN A 24 -7.70 -4.81 -1.69
C ASN A 24 -8.13 -5.58 -0.43
N VAL A 25 -7.21 -6.30 0.23
CA VAL A 25 -7.48 -7.00 1.50
C VAL A 25 -7.93 -6.05 2.63
N ARG A 26 -7.64 -4.75 2.51
CA ARG A 26 -8.04 -3.71 3.48
C ARG A 26 -9.04 -2.69 2.93
N CYS A 27 -9.64 -2.96 1.77
CA CYS A 27 -10.72 -2.13 1.25
C CYS A 27 -11.90 -2.12 2.21
N GLY A 28 -12.31 -0.93 2.65
CA GLY A 28 -13.39 -0.75 3.59
C GLY A 28 -13.54 0.70 4.04
N HIS A 29 -14.65 1.00 4.71
CA HIS A 29 -14.94 2.31 5.29
C HIS A 29 -15.52 2.14 6.69
N TYR A 30 -15.36 3.18 7.51
CA TYR A 30 -15.79 3.18 8.90
C TYR A 30 -16.85 4.28 9.09
N LYS A 31 -17.87 4.01 9.89
CA LYS A 31 -18.69 5.08 10.45
C LYS A 31 -17.83 5.97 11.34
N THR A 32 -18.12 7.27 11.39
CA THR A 32 -17.32 8.25 12.13
C THR A 32 -17.16 7.86 13.60
N GLU A 33 -18.23 7.42 14.26
CA GLU A 33 -18.23 7.02 15.67
C GLU A 33 -17.34 5.80 15.87
N ARG A 34 -17.39 4.84 14.93
CA ARG A 34 -16.56 3.65 14.99
C ARG A 34 -15.09 3.99 14.79
N ALA A 35 -14.76 4.87 13.85
CA ALA A 35 -13.39 5.33 13.63
C ALA A 35 -12.81 6.04 14.88
N GLN A 36 -13.63 6.87 15.56
CA GLN A 36 -13.23 7.54 16.80
C GLN A 36 -13.01 6.60 17.99
N TYR A 37 -13.76 5.50 18.03
CA TYR A 37 -13.54 4.44 19.02
C TYR A 37 -12.29 3.63 18.69
N ASP A 38 -12.17 3.14 17.45
CA ASP A 38 -11.10 2.25 17.02
C ASP A 38 -9.73 2.92 17.11
N ILE A 39 -9.60 4.21 16.80
CA ILE A 39 -8.33 4.93 16.94
C ILE A 39 -7.78 4.94 18.38
N LYS A 40 -8.63 4.71 19.39
CA LYS A 40 -8.26 4.64 20.81
C LYS A 40 -8.13 3.22 21.34
N ALA A 41 -8.89 2.29 20.77
CA ALA A 41 -9.09 0.95 21.33
C ALA A 41 -8.44 -0.17 20.51
N ASP A 42 -8.33 -0.03 19.19
CA ASP A 42 -7.69 -1.01 18.33
C ASP A 42 -6.18 -0.76 18.31
N VAL A 43 -5.40 -1.83 18.53
CA VAL A 43 -3.94 -1.80 18.46
C VAL A 43 -3.44 -1.74 17.02
N HIS A 44 -4.30 -2.03 16.04
CA HIS A 44 -3.96 -1.94 14.63
C HIS A 44 -4.28 -0.54 14.08
N SER A 45 -3.44 -0.08 13.15
CA SER A 45 -3.78 1.10 12.37
C SER A 45 -5.03 0.85 11.51
N PRO A 46 -5.84 1.88 11.22
CA PRO A 46 -6.98 1.74 10.32
C PRO A 46 -6.58 1.22 8.93
N GLY A 47 -7.47 0.48 8.27
CA GLY A 47 -7.17 -0.26 7.02
C GLY A 47 -6.42 0.56 5.97
N LYS A 48 -6.88 1.78 5.68
CA LYS A 48 -6.22 2.72 4.75
C LYS A 48 -4.75 2.97 5.11
N PHE A 49 -4.44 3.19 6.38
CA PHE A 49 -3.08 3.49 6.83
C PHE A 49 -2.20 2.24 6.90
N ARG A 50 -2.77 1.05 7.05
CA ARG A 50 -2.04 -0.23 6.90
C ARG A 50 -1.55 -0.48 5.47
N ILE A 51 -2.17 0.17 4.48
CA ILE A 51 -1.72 0.12 3.09
C ILE A 51 -0.72 1.26 2.82
N LEU A 52 -1.08 2.50 3.12
CA LEU A 52 -0.25 3.66 2.78
C LEU A 52 1.07 3.69 3.56
N GLY A 53 1.04 3.35 4.85
CA GLY A 53 2.21 3.43 5.75
C GLY A 53 3.37 2.53 5.34
N PRO A 54 3.14 1.25 5.02
CA PRO A 54 4.21 0.39 4.50
C PRO A 54 4.65 0.77 3.08
N LEU A 55 3.70 1.04 2.17
CA LEU A 55 4.04 1.24 0.74
C LEU A 55 4.86 2.51 0.47
N ILE A 56 4.65 3.60 1.23
CA ILE A 56 5.47 4.81 1.10
C ILE A 56 6.95 4.57 1.45
N ASN A 57 7.24 3.55 2.26
CA ASN A 57 8.60 3.17 2.65
C ASN A 57 9.20 2.09 1.73
N PHE A 58 8.45 1.60 0.75
CA PHE A 58 8.86 0.44 -0.06
C PHE A 58 9.18 0.83 -1.50
N GLU A 59 10.46 0.91 -1.81
CA GLU A 59 10.95 1.39 -3.11
C GLU A 59 10.44 0.56 -4.30
N LYS A 60 10.27 -0.76 -4.13
CA LYS A 60 9.73 -1.62 -5.18
C LYS A 60 8.32 -1.22 -5.58
N PHE A 61 7.49 -0.72 -4.66
CA PHE A 61 6.17 -0.18 -5.00
C PHE A 61 6.29 1.02 -5.93
N ALA A 62 7.17 1.98 -5.58
CA ALA A 62 7.39 3.18 -6.41
C ALA A 62 7.90 2.81 -7.81
N SER A 63 8.79 1.82 -7.92
CA SER A 63 9.29 1.31 -9.20
C SER A 63 8.18 0.66 -10.03
N VAL A 64 7.38 -0.23 -9.43
CA VAL A 64 6.33 -0.98 -10.14
C VAL A 64 5.22 -0.08 -10.70
N PHE A 65 4.93 1.04 -10.02
CA PHE A 65 3.94 2.03 -10.47
C PHE A 65 4.56 3.27 -11.10
N ASN A 66 5.88 3.29 -11.34
CA ASN A 66 6.61 4.44 -11.88
C ASN A 66 6.26 5.77 -11.17
N CYS A 67 6.20 5.74 -9.84
CA CYS A 67 5.85 6.91 -9.05
C CYS A 67 6.95 7.99 -9.18
N PRO A 68 6.61 9.24 -9.56
CA PRO A 68 7.61 10.30 -9.67
C PRO A 68 8.15 10.72 -8.31
N ALA A 69 9.37 11.25 -8.31
CA ALA A 69 9.98 11.85 -7.12
C ALA A 69 9.09 12.99 -6.58
N GLY A 70 8.95 13.04 -5.26
CA GLY A 70 8.07 14.01 -4.58
C GLY A 70 6.57 13.68 -4.64
N SER A 71 6.17 12.55 -5.25
CA SER A 71 4.79 12.07 -5.13
C SER A 71 4.45 11.67 -3.69
N LYS A 72 3.16 11.66 -3.35
CA LYS A 72 2.69 11.34 -1.99
C LYS A 72 3.05 9.93 -1.51
N MET A 73 3.39 9.03 -2.43
CA MET A 73 3.75 7.64 -2.14
C MET A 73 5.26 7.38 -2.21
N VAL A 74 6.07 8.43 -2.28
CA VAL A 74 7.54 8.34 -2.31
C VAL A 74 8.11 9.31 -1.28
N LYS A 75 8.94 8.80 -0.36
CA LYS A 75 9.71 9.65 0.57
C LYS A 75 10.74 10.49 -0.21
N GLN A 76 11.00 11.71 0.26
CA GLN A 76 11.93 12.60 -0.42
C GLN A 76 13.38 12.20 -0.17
N ALA A 77 13.68 11.71 1.03
CA ALA A 77 14.98 11.20 1.40
C ALA A 77 14.90 9.79 1.98
N ASP A 78 15.95 8.99 1.76
CA ASP A 78 16.04 7.63 2.32
C ASP A 78 16.03 7.61 3.85
N ALA A 79 16.58 8.66 4.48
CA ALA A 79 16.53 8.83 5.94
C ALA A 79 15.09 8.98 6.49
N GLU A 80 14.10 9.30 5.65
CA GLU A 80 12.70 9.36 6.03
C GLU A 80 11.97 8.02 5.86
N LYS A 81 12.60 7.03 5.21
CA LYS A 81 12.04 5.68 5.06
C LYS A 81 12.20 4.94 6.40
N CYS A 82 11.10 4.38 6.90
CA CYS A 82 11.12 3.54 8.10
C CYS A 82 11.32 2.07 7.70
N ILE A 83 12.51 1.52 7.95
CA ILE A 83 12.86 0.11 7.69
C ILE A 83 13.38 -0.49 8.99
N ILE A 84 12.76 -1.57 9.45
CA ILE A 84 13.07 -2.19 10.76
C ILE A 84 13.71 -3.57 10.60
N TRP A 85 13.23 -4.35 9.65
CA TRP A 85 13.65 -5.73 9.41
C TRP A 85 14.62 -5.83 8.24
#